data_AF-A0A7Y5BP20-F1
#
_entry.id   AF-A0A7Y5BP20-F1
#
_cell.length_a   1.000
_cell.length_b   1.000
_cell.length_c   1.000
_cell.angle_alpha   90.00
_cell.angle_beta   90.00
_cell.angle_gamma   90.00
#
_symmetry.space_group_name_H-M   'P 1'
#
loop_
_entity.id
_entity.type
_entity.pdbx_description
1 polymer ?
#
loop_
_entity_poly.entity_id
_entity_poly.type
_entity_poly.pdbx_seq_one_letter_code
_entity_poly.pdbx_strand_id
1 'polypeptide(L)'
;IKGGLLAEKEAREKALLDWIAAEPGRKTQYGDIFPALSTYAPAIFPLLSIAGVTVLALRNDHRRRVEGVQQDKAERRTARRQQTTQNENLETSKPVKVDTFDKRQAAITAKKQRQLDSLLALYVDNPQLSVSDAAKRAGVSRQTIYNHLEELEQAGRIHRNGQGVEVQK
;
A
#
# COMPACT_ATOMS: atom_id res chain seq x y z
N ILE A 1 15.53 18.38 22.80
CA ILE A 1 14.24 18.84 22.20
C ILE A 1 13.09 17.85 22.49
N LYS A 2 12.97 17.29 23.70
CA LYS A 2 11.89 16.35 24.07
C LYS A 2 10.99 16.85 25.21
N GLY A 3 11.33 17.96 25.87
CA GLY A 3 10.55 18.50 26.99
C GLY A 3 9.29 19.27 26.61
N GLY A 4 9.24 19.86 25.40
CA GLY A 4 8.11 20.70 24.97
C GLY A 4 6.81 19.92 24.71
N LEU A 5 6.90 18.73 24.10
CA LEU A 5 5.72 17.92 23.79
C LEU A 5 5.01 17.38 25.04
N LEU A 6 5.76 17.10 26.10
CA LEU A 6 5.21 16.62 27.37
C LEU A 6 4.46 17.73 28.09
N ALA A 7 5.04 18.94 28.15
CA ALA A 7 4.39 20.10 28.72
C ALA A 7 3.10 20.49 27.96
N GLU A 8 3.13 20.39 26.64
CA GLU A 8 1.95 20.65 25.80
C GLU A 8 0.86 19.59 26.00
N LYS A 9 1.23 18.32 26.19
CA LYS A 9 0.30 17.23 26.51
C LYS A 9 -0.37 17.45 27.86
N GLU A 10 0.40 17.82 28.89
CA GLU A 10 -0.12 18.09 30.23
C GLU A 10 -1.06 19.30 30.24
N ALA A 11 -0.75 20.36 29.48
CA ALA A 11 -1.61 21.52 29.33
C ALA A 11 -2.94 21.17 28.64
N ARG A 12 -2.90 20.32 27.61
CA ARG A 12 -4.09 19.84 26.90
C ARG A 12 -4.95 18.92 27.78
N GLU A 13 -4.32 18.06 28.57
CA GLU A 13 -5.03 17.18 29.53
C GLU A 13 -5.73 17.99 30.61
N LYS A 14 -5.07 19.02 31.18
CA LYS A 14 -5.72 19.92 32.13
C LYS A 14 -6.88 20.69 31.53
N ALA A 15 -6.70 21.27 30.33
CA ALA A 15 -7.76 21.99 29.63
C ALA A 15 -8.97 21.09 29.32
N LEU A 16 -8.74 19.81 28.99
CA LEU A 16 -9.79 18.83 28.78
C LEU A 16 -10.54 18.53 30.09
N LEU A 17 -9.83 18.35 31.20
CA LEU A 17 -10.44 18.08 32.50
C LEU A 17 -11.27 19.27 33.00
N ASP A 18 -10.78 20.49 32.83
CA ASP A 18 -11.51 21.72 33.17
C ASP A 18 -12.76 21.89 32.29
N TRP A 19 -12.65 21.60 31.00
CA TRP A 19 -13.78 21.61 30.07
C TRP A 19 -14.84 20.56 30.46
N ILE A 20 -14.44 19.35 30.86
CA ILE A 20 -15.35 18.31 31.35
C ILE A 20 -16.00 18.70 32.69
N ALA A 21 -15.27 19.39 33.56
CA ALA A 21 -15.76 19.85 34.86
C ALA A 21 -16.74 21.04 34.74
N ALA A 22 -16.65 21.83 33.68
CA ALA A 22 -17.49 23.02 33.44
C ALA A 22 -18.98 22.70 33.19
N GLU A 23 -19.33 21.49 32.76
CA GLU A 23 -20.72 21.08 32.54
C GLU A 23 -21.02 19.71 33.18
N PRO A 24 -21.71 19.66 34.34
CA PRO A 24 -21.99 18.41 35.04
C PRO A 24 -22.92 17.46 34.26
N GLY A 25 -23.69 17.97 33.29
CA GLY A 25 -24.51 17.15 32.38
C GLY A 25 -23.70 16.26 31.42
N ARG A 26 -22.42 16.59 31.15
CA ARG A 26 -21.55 15.76 30.30
C ARG A 26 -21.11 14.48 30.99
N LYS A 27 -20.99 14.48 32.33
CA LYS A 27 -20.70 13.25 33.09
C LYS A 27 -21.84 12.25 33.00
N THR A 28 -23.07 12.72 32.94
CA THR A 28 -24.27 11.87 32.80
C THR A 28 -24.46 11.38 31.36
N GLN A 29 -24.20 12.24 30.37
CA GLN A 29 -24.38 11.90 28.95
C GLN A 29 -23.33 10.90 28.43
N TYR A 30 -22.12 10.87 29.00
CA TYR A 30 -21.06 9.91 28.65
C TYR A 30 -20.80 8.82 29.71
N GLY A 31 -21.32 8.98 30.94
CA GLY A 31 -21.21 7.97 32.00
C GLY A 31 -22.19 6.82 31.86
N ASP A 32 -23.33 7.05 31.19
CA ASP A 32 -24.41 6.05 31.01
C ASP A 32 -24.44 5.40 29.62
N ILE A 33 -23.49 5.69 28.73
CA ILE A 33 -23.41 4.99 27.44
C ILE A 33 -22.83 3.58 27.68
N PHE A 34 -23.76 2.67 27.98
CA PHE A 34 -23.64 1.22 28.05
C PHE A 34 -23.07 0.61 29.34
N PRO A 35 -23.90 0.44 30.39
CA PRO A 35 -23.64 -0.55 31.46
C PRO A 35 -23.46 -1.98 30.94
N ALA A 36 -23.95 -2.28 29.73
CA ALA A 36 -23.67 -3.54 29.05
C ALA A 36 -22.22 -3.66 28.57
N LEU A 37 -21.54 -2.57 28.20
CA LEU A 37 -20.20 -2.65 27.61
C LEU A 37 -19.11 -2.97 28.64
N SER A 38 -19.23 -2.45 29.87
CA SER A 38 -18.32 -2.78 30.97
C SER A 38 -18.43 -4.25 31.40
N THR A 39 -19.61 -4.84 31.25
CA THR A 39 -19.86 -6.27 31.50
C THR A 39 -19.10 -7.17 30.51
N TYR A 40 -18.98 -6.74 29.24
CA TYR A 40 -18.24 -7.46 28.20
C TYR A 40 -16.79 -6.97 28.00
N ALA A 41 -16.39 -5.86 28.63
CA ALA A 41 -15.05 -5.29 28.53
C ALA A 41 -13.92 -6.30 28.82
N PRO A 42 -13.95 -7.12 29.89
CA PRO A 42 -12.92 -8.15 30.11
C PRO A 42 -12.93 -9.27 29.06
N ALA A 43 -14.03 -9.46 28.34
CA ALA A 43 -14.14 -10.48 27.28
C ALA A 43 -13.68 -9.96 25.90
N ILE A 44 -13.84 -8.66 25.60
CA ILE A 44 -13.48 -8.06 24.30
C ILE A 44 -12.01 -7.63 24.25
N PHE A 45 -11.42 -7.21 25.39
CA PHE A 45 -10.01 -6.78 25.48
C PHE A 45 -8.99 -7.82 24.96
N PRO A 46 -9.08 -9.13 25.29
CA PRO A 46 -8.14 -10.12 24.76
C PRO A 46 -8.33 -10.35 23.26
N LEU A 47 -9.55 -10.25 22.73
CA LEU A 47 -9.83 -10.43 21.30
C LEU A 47 -9.22 -9.31 20.44
N LEU A 48 -9.31 -8.06 20.91
CA LEU A 48 -8.65 -6.91 20.26
C LEU A 48 -7.12 -7.01 20.34
N SER A 49 -6.58 -7.52 21.44
CA SER A 49 -5.13 -7.73 21.62
C SER A 49 -4.56 -8.76 20.65
N ILE A 50 -5.24 -9.91 20.47
CA ILE A 50 -4.82 -10.95 19.53
C ILE A 50 -4.86 -10.42 18.08
N ALA A 51 -5.89 -9.66 17.71
CA ALA A 51 -5.98 -9.03 16.39
C ALA A 51 -4.83 -8.03 16.17
N GLY A 52 -4.46 -7.22 17.17
CA GLY A 52 -3.34 -6.28 17.08
C GLY A 52 -1.97 -6.97 16.88
N VAL A 53 -1.72 -8.09 17.55
CA VAL A 53 -0.45 -8.83 17.45
C VAL A 53 -0.29 -9.48 16.07
N THR A 54 -1.37 -9.98 15.45
CA THR A 54 -1.30 -10.56 14.10
C THR A 54 -0.95 -9.53 13.02
N VAL A 55 -1.55 -8.34 13.07
CA VAL A 55 -1.24 -7.24 12.13
C VAL A 55 0.22 -6.79 12.25
N LEU A 56 0.77 -6.76 13.48
CA LEU A 56 2.18 -6.41 13.72
C LEU A 56 3.13 -7.52 13.24
N ALA A 57 2.76 -8.80 13.39
CA ALA A 57 3.54 -9.94 12.92
C ALA A 57 3.65 -9.99 11.39
N LEU A 58 2.56 -9.73 10.66
CA LEU A 58 2.56 -9.63 9.20
C LEU A 58 3.47 -8.50 8.68
N ARG A 59 3.49 -7.37 9.39
CA ARG A 59 4.35 -6.22 9.03
C ARG A 59 5.83 -6.49 9.33
N ASN A 60 6.13 -7.24 10.39
CA ASN A 60 7.50 -7.65 10.72
C ASN A 60 8.06 -8.68 9.74
N ASP A 61 7.27 -9.65 9.27
CA ASP A 61 7.74 -10.65 8.30
C ASP A 61 8.10 -10.00 6.95
N HIS A 62 7.29 -9.03 6.50
CA HIS A 62 7.57 -8.30 5.27
C HIS A 62 8.85 -7.46 5.39
N ARG A 63 9.07 -6.79 6.53
CA ARG A 63 10.30 -6.02 6.78
C ARG A 63 11.54 -6.92 6.83
N ARG A 64 11.45 -8.07 7.49
CA ARG A 64 12.55 -9.06 7.56
C ARG A 64 12.90 -9.64 6.20
N ARG A 65 11.91 -9.90 5.34
CA ARG A 65 12.15 -10.35 3.96
C ARG A 65 12.83 -9.28 3.12
N VAL A 66 12.45 -8.02 3.24
CA VAL A 66 13.09 -6.92 2.50
C VAL A 66 14.51 -6.67 3.00
N GLU A 67 14.72 -6.66 4.31
CA GLU A 67 16.03 -6.43 4.94
C GLU A 67 17.02 -7.57 4.62
N GLY A 68 16.57 -8.83 4.68
CA GLY A 68 17.37 -9.98 4.29
C GLY A 68 17.77 -9.95 2.80
N VAL A 69 16.88 -9.51 1.91
CA VAL A 69 17.20 -9.38 0.47
C VAL A 69 18.18 -8.23 0.21
N GLN A 70 18.14 -7.14 0.98
CA GLN A 70 19.10 -6.06 0.83
C GLN A 70 20.49 -6.41 1.38
N GLN A 71 20.55 -7.12 2.51
CA GLN A 71 21.81 -7.60 3.08
C GLN A 71 22.46 -8.67 2.20
N ASP A 72 21.69 -9.65 1.71
CA ASP A 72 22.18 -10.66 0.76
C ASP A 72 22.62 -10.02 -0.58
N LYS A 73 21.93 -8.96 -1.05
CA LYS A 73 22.39 -8.19 -2.22
C LYS A 73 23.67 -7.39 -1.94
N ALA A 74 23.82 -6.83 -0.75
CA ALA A 74 25.02 -6.07 -0.37
C ALA A 74 26.23 -7.00 -0.24
N GLU A 75 26.06 -8.16 0.38
CA GLU A 75 27.09 -9.19 0.56
C GLU A 75 27.47 -9.85 -0.78
N ARG A 76 26.50 -10.13 -1.66
CA ARG A 76 26.78 -10.61 -3.02
C ARG A 76 27.47 -9.55 -3.88
N ARG A 77 27.22 -8.26 -3.66
CA ARG A 77 27.91 -7.16 -4.37
C ARG A 77 29.36 -7.06 -3.93
N THR A 78 29.67 -7.20 -2.64
CA THR A 78 31.06 -7.20 -2.17
C THR A 78 31.80 -8.47 -2.59
N ALA A 79 31.16 -9.65 -2.52
CA ALA A 79 31.75 -10.91 -2.99
C ALA A 79 31.99 -10.93 -4.52
N ARG A 80 31.05 -10.43 -5.33
CA ARG A 80 31.24 -10.29 -6.79
C ARG A 80 32.35 -9.32 -7.15
N ARG A 81 32.53 -8.25 -6.37
CA ARG A 81 33.59 -7.27 -6.61
C ARG A 81 34.98 -7.82 -6.28
N GLN A 82 35.08 -8.80 -5.37
CA GLN A 82 36.32 -9.52 -5.10
C GLN A 82 36.59 -10.62 -6.14
N GLN A 83 35.55 -11.30 -6.65
CA GLN A 83 35.70 -12.29 -7.71
C GLN A 83 36.00 -11.67 -9.09
N THR A 84 35.47 -10.49 -9.41
CA THR A 84 35.71 -9.82 -10.70
C THR A 84 37.17 -9.39 -10.86
N THR A 85 37.89 -9.12 -9.77
CA THR A 85 39.32 -8.77 -9.81
C THR A 85 40.26 -9.98 -9.92
N GLN A 86 39.75 -11.22 -9.76
CA GLN A 86 40.55 -12.44 -9.91
C GLN A 86 40.23 -13.24 -11.20
N ASN A 87 39.13 -12.93 -11.90
CA ASN A 87 38.62 -13.71 -13.04
C ASN A 87 38.69 -12.96 -14.39
N GLU A 88 39.70 -12.11 -14.62
CA GLU A 88 40.08 -11.71 -16.00
C GLU A 88 40.84 -12.83 -16.75
N ASN A 89 41.02 -13.98 -16.11
CA ASN A 89 41.66 -15.15 -16.71
C ASN A 89 40.80 -16.38 -16.42
N LEU A 90 40.44 -17.12 -17.46
CA LEU A 90 39.59 -18.32 -17.51
C LEU A 90 38.08 -18.09 -17.73
N GLU A 91 37.78 -18.21 -19.03
CA GLU A 91 36.49 -18.45 -19.63
C GLU A 91 35.69 -19.61 -19.01
N THR A 92 34.39 -19.59 -19.30
CA THR A 92 33.45 -20.72 -19.31
C THR A 92 32.79 -21.07 -17.96
N SER A 93 31.84 -20.24 -17.53
CA SER A 93 30.85 -20.60 -16.51
C SER A 93 29.43 -20.45 -17.07
N LYS A 94 28.73 -21.59 -17.21
CA LYS A 94 27.31 -21.67 -17.62
C LYS A 94 26.44 -20.73 -16.75
N PRO A 95 25.49 -19.98 -17.33
CA PRO A 95 24.76 -18.95 -16.60
C PRO A 95 23.81 -19.56 -15.55
N VAL A 96 23.94 -19.07 -14.32
CA VAL A 96 23.04 -19.33 -13.19
C VAL A 96 21.61 -18.90 -13.57
N LYS A 97 20.60 -19.73 -13.27
CA LYS A 97 19.17 -19.57 -13.57
C LYS A 97 18.47 -18.37 -12.87
N VAL A 98 19.13 -17.23 -12.73
CA VAL A 98 18.54 -15.98 -12.17
C VAL A 98 17.60 -15.32 -13.18
N ASP A 99 17.86 -15.50 -14.46
CA ASP A 99 17.09 -14.94 -15.58
C ASP A 99 15.59 -15.25 -15.57
N THR A 100 15.17 -16.39 -15.02
CA THR A 100 13.79 -16.87 -15.19
C THR A 100 12.77 -16.02 -14.44
N PHE A 101 13.12 -15.54 -13.25
CA PHE A 101 12.22 -14.71 -12.44
C PHE A 101 12.11 -13.29 -12.99
N ASP A 102 13.24 -12.69 -13.39
CA ASP A 102 13.25 -11.36 -13.97
C ASP A 102 12.53 -11.33 -15.32
N LYS A 103 12.73 -12.35 -16.17
CA LYS A 103 11.99 -12.51 -17.43
C LYS A 103 10.49 -12.69 -17.21
N ARG A 104 10.08 -13.46 -16.20
CA ARG A 104 8.67 -13.64 -15.85
C ARG A 104 8.05 -12.34 -15.34
N GLN A 105 8.76 -11.61 -14.48
CA GLN A 105 8.27 -10.34 -13.94
C GLN A 105 8.16 -9.29 -15.05
N ALA A 106 9.15 -9.21 -15.94
CA ALA A 106 9.13 -8.35 -17.13
C ALA A 106 7.97 -8.70 -18.08
N ALA A 107 7.65 -9.98 -18.27
CA ALA A 107 6.52 -10.40 -19.09
C ALA A 107 5.17 -9.98 -18.46
N ILE A 108 5.04 -10.07 -17.13
CA ILE A 108 3.83 -9.65 -16.42
C ILE A 108 3.64 -8.13 -16.52
N THR A 109 4.70 -7.35 -16.29
CA THR A 109 4.64 -5.88 -16.40
C THR A 109 4.36 -5.45 -17.84
N ALA A 110 5.00 -6.07 -18.83
CA ALA A 110 4.73 -5.79 -20.24
C ALA A 110 3.28 -6.11 -20.64
N LYS A 111 2.72 -7.23 -20.16
CA LYS A 111 1.30 -7.56 -20.41
C LYS A 111 0.37 -6.51 -19.83
N LYS A 112 0.63 -6.07 -18.58
CA LYS A 112 -0.14 -5.02 -17.94
C LYS A 112 -0.07 -3.71 -18.72
N GLN A 113 1.13 -3.31 -19.13
CA GLN A 113 1.34 -2.09 -19.90
C GLN A 113 0.53 -2.09 -21.21
N ARG A 114 0.56 -3.21 -21.94
CA ARG A 114 -0.25 -3.38 -23.17
C ARG A 114 -1.75 -3.21 -22.92
N GLN A 115 -2.25 -3.67 -21.76
CA GLN A 115 -3.66 -3.48 -21.39
C GLN A 115 -3.99 -2.01 -21.12
N LEU A 116 -3.10 -1.28 -20.43
CA LEU A 116 -3.28 0.15 -20.18
C LEU A 116 -3.27 0.95 -21.48
N ASP A 117 -2.33 0.66 -22.38
CA ASP A 117 -2.22 1.36 -23.66
C ASP A 117 -3.42 1.03 -24.58
N SER A 118 -3.91 -0.22 -24.57
CA SER A 118 -5.15 -0.57 -25.26
C SER A 118 -6.37 0.15 -24.69
N LEU A 119 -6.44 0.34 -23.38
CA LEU A 119 -7.53 1.07 -22.74
C LEU A 119 -7.50 2.55 -23.11
N LEU A 120 -6.32 3.15 -23.13
CA LEU A 120 -6.14 4.53 -23.60
C LEU A 120 -6.58 4.72 -25.05
N ALA A 121 -6.19 3.82 -25.94
CA ALA A 121 -6.63 3.87 -27.34
C ALA A 121 -8.16 3.85 -27.47
N LEU A 122 -8.85 3.01 -26.70
CA LEU A 122 -10.31 2.94 -26.70
C LEU A 122 -10.98 4.27 -26.26
N TYR A 123 -10.40 4.96 -25.27
CA TYR A 123 -10.93 6.22 -24.76
C TYR A 123 -10.55 7.44 -25.62
N VAL A 124 -9.43 7.37 -26.36
CA VAL A 124 -9.10 8.38 -27.38
C VAL A 124 -10.16 8.37 -28.49
N ASP A 125 -10.54 7.19 -28.97
CA ASP A 125 -11.54 7.06 -30.03
C ASP A 125 -12.96 7.35 -29.52
N ASN A 126 -13.24 7.04 -28.26
CA ASN A 126 -14.58 7.14 -27.66
C ASN A 126 -14.49 7.69 -26.21
N PRO A 127 -14.44 9.01 -26.01
CA PRO A 127 -14.26 9.59 -24.67
C PRO A 127 -15.47 9.38 -23.74
N GLN A 128 -16.65 9.15 -24.31
CA GLN A 128 -17.91 8.89 -23.59
C GLN A 128 -18.18 7.38 -23.39
N LEU A 129 -17.19 6.52 -23.67
CA LEU A 129 -17.37 5.06 -23.57
C LEU A 129 -17.64 4.63 -22.12
N SER A 130 -18.71 3.87 -21.92
CA SER A 130 -19.03 3.33 -20.60
C SER A 130 -17.96 2.33 -20.14
N VAL A 131 -17.69 2.28 -18.83
CA VAL A 131 -16.76 1.31 -18.21
C VAL A 131 -17.16 -0.13 -18.56
N SER A 132 -18.46 -0.39 -18.63
CA SER A 132 -19.02 -1.71 -18.98
C SER A 132 -18.69 -2.12 -20.41
N ASP A 133 -18.72 -1.19 -21.37
CA ASP A 133 -18.42 -1.48 -22.76
C ASP A 133 -16.91 -1.49 -23.02
N ALA A 134 -16.14 -0.64 -22.31
CA ALA A 134 -14.69 -0.72 -22.29
C ALA A 134 -14.21 -2.10 -21.78
N ALA A 135 -14.84 -2.63 -20.72
CA ALA A 135 -14.55 -3.96 -20.19
C ALA A 135 -14.79 -5.08 -21.23
N LYS A 136 -15.94 -5.02 -21.94
CA LYS A 136 -16.26 -5.98 -23.00
C LYS A 136 -15.26 -5.90 -24.16
N ARG A 137 -14.92 -4.70 -24.62
CA ARG A 137 -13.97 -4.49 -25.73
C ARG A 137 -12.55 -4.89 -25.36
N ALA A 138 -12.12 -4.63 -24.13
CA ALA A 138 -10.80 -5.02 -23.62
C ALA A 138 -10.72 -6.48 -23.15
N GLY A 139 -11.85 -7.20 -23.06
CA GLY A 139 -11.91 -8.59 -22.62
C GLY A 139 -11.52 -8.81 -21.16
N VAL A 140 -11.75 -7.81 -20.29
CA VAL A 140 -11.39 -7.85 -18.86
C VAL A 140 -12.60 -7.55 -17.98
N SER A 141 -12.48 -7.82 -16.68
CA SER A 141 -13.55 -7.52 -15.72
C SER A 141 -13.75 -6.01 -15.54
N ARG A 142 -14.96 -5.59 -15.19
CA ARG A 142 -15.26 -4.18 -14.85
C ARG A 142 -14.37 -3.66 -13.72
N GLN A 143 -14.12 -4.48 -12.71
CA GLN A 143 -13.22 -4.11 -11.60
C GLN A 143 -11.79 -3.83 -12.09
N THR A 144 -11.29 -4.62 -13.04
CA THR A 144 -9.98 -4.40 -13.65
C THR A 144 -9.93 -3.07 -14.39
N ILE A 145 -11.00 -2.68 -15.09
CA ILE A 145 -11.07 -1.35 -15.73
C ILE A 145 -11.02 -0.24 -14.69
N TYR A 146 -11.77 -0.33 -13.58
CA TYR A 146 -11.72 0.69 -12.54
C TYR A 146 -10.31 0.87 -11.97
N ASN A 147 -9.62 -0.23 -11.68
CA ASN A 147 -8.23 -0.20 -11.21
C ASN A 147 -7.29 0.41 -12.25
N HIS A 148 -7.42 0.01 -13.53
CA HIS A 148 -6.59 0.54 -14.62
C HIS A 148 -6.82 2.03 -14.86
N LEU A 149 -8.08 2.50 -14.77
CA LEU A 149 -8.39 3.92 -14.84
C LEU A 149 -7.79 4.68 -13.65
N GLU A 150 -7.80 4.10 -12.45
CA GLU A 150 -7.20 4.74 -11.26
C GLU A 150 -5.69 4.88 -11.44
N GLU A 151 -5.03 3.84 -11.94
CA GLU A 151 -3.60 3.88 -12.25
C GLU A 151 -3.27 4.92 -13.33
N LEU A 152 -4.10 5.02 -14.38
CA LEU A 152 -3.92 6.03 -15.44
C LEU A 152 -4.13 7.46 -14.93
N GLU A 153 -5.05 7.65 -13.98
CA GLU A 153 -5.34 8.94 -13.34
C GLU A 153 -4.21 9.35 -12.38
N GLN A 154 -3.70 8.41 -11.58
CA GLN A 154 -2.50 8.61 -10.75
C GLN A 154 -1.26 8.94 -11.58
N ALA A 155 -1.15 8.36 -12.78
CA ALA A 155 -0.09 8.66 -13.73
C ALA A 155 -0.30 9.99 -14.48
N GLY A 156 -1.43 10.68 -14.27
CA GLY A 156 -1.76 11.93 -14.97
C GLY A 156 -2.06 11.74 -16.47
N ARG A 157 -2.32 10.52 -16.92
CA ARG A 157 -2.60 10.23 -18.35
C ARG A 157 -4.07 10.42 -18.70
N ILE A 158 -4.96 10.40 -17.71
CA ILE A 158 -6.40 10.62 -17.91
C ILE A 158 -6.99 11.49 -16.80
N HIS A 159 -8.12 12.13 -17.11
CA HIS A 159 -8.97 12.81 -16.14
C HIS A 159 -10.43 12.40 -16.32
N ARG A 160 -11.16 12.18 -15.22
CA ARG A 160 -12.58 11.81 -15.24
C ARG A 160 -13.43 13.03 -14.90
N ASN A 161 -14.21 13.49 -15.87
CA ASN A 161 -15.04 14.69 -15.73
C ASN A 161 -16.51 14.38 -15.35
N GLY A 162 -16.80 13.13 -14.90
CA GLY A 162 -18.15 12.68 -14.56
C GLY A 162 -19.07 12.40 -15.76
N GLN A 163 -18.72 12.89 -16.96
CA GLN A 163 -19.42 12.62 -18.22
C GLN A 163 -18.66 11.60 -19.08
N GLY A 164 -17.35 11.42 -18.85
CA GLY A 164 -16.51 10.50 -19.58
C GLY A 164 -15.07 10.48 -19.05
N VAL A 165 -14.17 9.98 -19.88
CA VAL A 165 -12.73 9.94 -19.60
C VAL A 165 -12.01 10.76 -20.67
N GLU A 166 -11.28 11.77 -20.23
CA GLU A 166 -10.44 12.61 -21.08
C GLU A 166 -9.00 12.12 -20.99
N VAL A 167 -8.37 11.84 -22.13
CA VAL A 167 -6.96 11.43 -22.18
C VAL A 167 -6.08 12.67 -22.30
N GLN A 168 -5.18 12.87 -21.34
CA GLN A 168 -4.20 13.96 -21.36
C GLN A 168 -2.98 13.54 -22.18
N LYS A 169 -2.54 14.41 -23.09
CA LYS A 169 -1.43 14.19 -24.04
C LYS A 169 -0.09 14.60 -23.44
#